data_AF-X1QAC7-F1
#
_entry.id   AF-X1QAC7-F1
#
_cell.length_a   1.000
_cell.length_b   1.000
_cell.length_c   1.000
_cell.angle_alpha   90.00
_cell.angle_beta   90.00
_cell.angle_gamma   90.00
#
_symmetry.space_group_name_H-M   'P 1'
#
loop_
_entity.id
_entity.type
_entity.pdbx_description
1 polymer ?
#
loop_
_entity_poly.entity_id
_entity_poly.type
_entity_poly.pdbx_seq_one_letter_code
_entity_poly.pdbx_strand_id
1 'polypeptide(L)'
;MQVHQIGGLGFDSNIYLIIDEVITLIDAGTGMNFETVKRNLSKFNLTANDVKLIINTHCHYDHVGGDRDFIEASGCKVAIHELEAELLRKGDRVITLVGGDARKLPALEVDAVATDPPFGRQASTAGVQLRDLYEQALPSIASVLRRKGYACITSPRELE
;
A
#
# COMPACT_ATOMS: atom_id res chain seq x y z
N MET A 1 10.05 12.21 10.66
CA MET A 1 9.16 11.66 9.62
C MET A 1 8.80 12.68 8.54
N GLN A 2 9.16 12.40 7.28
CA GLN A 2 8.65 13.07 6.08
C GLN A 2 8.02 12.03 5.14
N VAL A 3 6.96 12.39 4.41
CA VAL A 3 6.23 11.47 3.51
C VAL A 3 6.09 12.10 2.13
N HIS A 4 6.42 11.34 1.08
CA HIS A 4 6.40 11.80 -0.30
C HIS A 4 5.83 10.74 -1.23
N GLN A 5 4.94 11.11 -2.14
CA GLN A 5 4.58 10.22 -3.24
C GLN A 5 5.69 10.24 -4.29
N ILE A 6 6.22 9.06 -4.64
CA ILE A 6 7.35 8.90 -5.55
C ILE A 6 7.06 7.96 -6.73
N GLY A 7 5.84 7.42 -6.84
CA GLY A 7 5.39 6.56 -7.93
C GLY A 7 3.87 6.59 -8.14
N GLY A 8 3.35 5.64 -8.91
CA GLY A 8 1.96 5.61 -9.39
C GLY A 8 1.81 6.02 -10.85
N LEU A 9 2.68 5.50 -11.73
CA LEU A 9 2.62 5.74 -13.17
C LEU A 9 1.97 4.56 -13.90
N GLY A 10 0.99 4.84 -14.76
CA GLY A 10 0.35 3.82 -15.60
C GLY A 10 -0.44 2.82 -14.76
N PHE A 11 0.00 1.56 -14.76
CA PHE A 11 -0.65 0.49 -14.01
C PHE A 11 -0.14 0.33 -12.57
N ASP A 12 0.84 1.13 -12.14
CA ASP A 12 1.30 1.08 -10.74
C ASP A 12 0.26 1.67 -9.79
N SER A 13 0.19 1.10 -8.59
CA SER A 13 -0.37 1.78 -7.43
C SER A 13 0.47 3.00 -7.03
N ASN A 14 -0.09 3.85 -6.19
CA ASN A 14 0.69 4.95 -5.61
C ASN A 14 1.80 4.38 -4.72
N ILE A 15 3.03 4.82 -4.97
CA ILE A 15 4.20 4.46 -4.15
C ILE A 15 4.56 5.65 -3.27
N TYR A 16 4.61 5.44 -1.96
CA TYR A 16 5.01 6.47 -1.01
C TYR A 16 6.36 6.15 -0.37
N LEU A 17 7.18 7.18 -0.22
CA LEU A 17 8.44 7.18 0.50
C LEU A 17 8.22 7.82 1.86
N ILE A 18 8.63 7.10 2.91
CA ILE A 18 8.74 7.62 4.28
C ILE A 18 10.23 7.77 4.58
N ILE A 19 10.65 9.02 4.85
CA ILE A 19 11.99 9.36 5.27
C ILE A 19 11.98 9.56 6.79
N ASP A 20 12.58 8.62 7.49
CA ASP A 20 12.83 8.65 8.93
C ASP A 20 14.09 7.82 9.26
N GLU A 21 14.28 7.41 10.51
CA GLU A 21 15.35 6.49 10.93
C GLU A 21 15.44 5.23 10.04
N VAL A 22 14.30 4.75 9.54
CA VAL A 22 14.20 3.66 8.57
C VAL A 22 13.55 4.18 7.29
N ILE A 23 14.32 4.23 6.21
CA ILE A 23 13.79 4.56 4.88
C ILE A 23 12.83 3.46 4.45
N THR A 24 11.56 3.82 4.31
CA THR A 24 10.46 2.88 4.11
C THR A 24 9.68 3.25 2.86
N LEU A 25 9.27 2.24 2.09
CA LEU A 25 8.28 2.39 1.03
C LEU A 25 6.93 1.85 1.46
N ILE A 26 5.86 2.52 1.02
CA ILE A 26 4.52 1.95 0.97
C ILE A 26 4.26 1.55 -0.47
N ASP A 27 4.08 0.24 -0.68
CA ASP A 27 4.03 -0.44 -1.98
C ASP A 27 5.27 -0.22 -2.87
N ALA A 28 5.37 -0.98 -3.97
CA ALA A 28 6.46 -0.91 -4.95
C ALA A 28 5.98 -0.85 -6.41
N GLY A 29 4.67 -0.75 -6.64
CA GLY A 29 4.09 -0.72 -7.97
C GLY A 29 4.16 -2.08 -8.67
N THR A 30 4.02 -2.08 -10.00
CA THR A 30 4.19 -3.28 -10.84
C THR A 30 5.65 -3.68 -11.08
N GLY A 31 6.61 -2.83 -10.68
CA GLY A 31 8.03 -2.94 -11.04
C GLY A 31 8.38 -2.44 -12.45
N MET A 32 7.40 -2.29 -13.37
CA MET A 32 7.65 -1.84 -14.74
C MET A 32 8.26 -0.43 -14.82
N ASN A 33 7.97 0.43 -13.83
CA ASN A 33 8.47 1.80 -13.76
C ASN A 33 9.61 1.98 -12.74
N PHE A 34 10.32 0.92 -12.36
CA PHE A 34 11.35 0.96 -11.32
C PHE A 34 12.42 2.05 -11.54
N GLU A 35 12.86 2.27 -12.79
CA GLU A 35 13.81 3.34 -13.13
C GLU A 35 13.26 4.75 -12.81
N THR A 36 11.95 4.96 -13.00
CA THR A 36 11.28 6.21 -12.65
C THR A 36 11.25 6.40 -11.13
N VAL A 37 10.96 5.33 -10.37
CA VAL A 37 10.95 5.36 -8.90
C VAL A 37 12.36 5.67 -8.37
N LYS A 38 13.41 5.03 -8.91
CA LYS A 38 14.82 5.35 -8.56
C LYS A 38 15.17 6.80 -8.84
N ARG A 39 14.74 7.35 -9.98
CA ARG A 39 14.93 8.77 -10.30
C ARG A 39 14.19 9.69 -9.33
N ASN A 40 13.05 9.27 -8.80
CA ASN A 40 12.33 10.04 -7.80
C ASN A 40 12.98 9.95 -6.41
N LEU A 41 13.54 8.79 -6.03
CA LEU A 41 14.36 8.65 -4.81
C LEU A 41 15.59 9.56 -4.83
N SER A 42 16.27 9.69 -5.98
CA SER A 42 17.49 10.50 -6.06
C SER A 42 17.27 12.00 -5.81
N LYS A 43 16.03 12.50 -5.96
CA LYS A 43 15.64 13.86 -5.57
C LYS A 43 15.78 14.11 -4.06
N PHE A 44 15.80 13.05 -3.27
CA PHE A 44 16.01 13.07 -1.82
C PHE A 44 17.42 12.63 -1.42
N ASN A 45 18.35 12.50 -2.39
CA ASN A 45 19.68 11.92 -2.21
C ASN A 45 19.65 10.46 -1.71
N LEU A 46 18.60 9.71 -2.07
CA LEU A 46 18.43 8.30 -1.76
C LEU A 46 18.53 7.45 -3.03
N THR A 47 18.90 6.20 -2.83
CA THR A 47 18.95 5.14 -3.84
C THR A 47 18.05 3.97 -3.42
N ALA A 48 17.81 3.02 -4.32
CA ALA A 48 17.06 1.81 -3.97
C ALA A 48 17.73 1.02 -2.83
N ASN A 49 19.07 1.07 -2.72
CA ASN A 49 19.83 0.41 -1.65
C ASN A 49 19.56 1.00 -0.24
N ASP A 50 19.08 2.24 -0.19
CA ASP A 50 18.80 2.92 1.08
C ASP A 50 17.47 2.50 1.68
N VAL A 51 16.53 1.99 0.87
CA VAL A 51 15.25 1.45 1.34
C VAL A 51 15.53 0.22 2.21
N LYS A 52 15.01 0.21 3.45
CA LYS A 52 15.21 -0.90 4.41
C LYS A 52 13.94 -1.66 4.73
N LEU A 53 12.79 -1.08 4.44
CA LEU A 53 11.48 -1.69 4.65
C LEU A 53 10.53 -1.33 3.51
N ILE A 54 9.75 -2.30 3.07
CA ILE A 54 8.55 -2.09 2.25
C ILE A 54 7.36 -2.55 3.09
N ILE A 55 6.30 -1.75 3.14
CA ILE A 55 5.02 -2.11 3.73
C ILE A 55 4.01 -2.13 2.58
N ASN A 56 3.52 -3.32 2.24
CA ASN A 56 2.49 -3.44 1.23
C ASN A 56 1.12 -3.24 1.84
N THR A 57 0.30 -2.46 1.15
CA THR A 57 -1.11 -2.25 1.50
C THR A 57 -1.90 -3.54 1.31
N HIS A 58 -1.67 -4.23 0.19
CA HIS A 58 -2.20 -5.56 -0.08
C HIS A 58 -1.40 -6.27 -1.20
N CYS A 59 -1.70 -7.54 -1.49
CA CYS A 59 -0.87 -8.40 -2.32
C CYS A 59 -1.15 -8.33 -3.83
N HIS A 60 -1.92 -7.36 -4.34
CA HIS A 60 -2.16 -7.26 -5.78
C HIS A 60 -0.88 -6.88 -6.54
N TYR A 61 -0.78 -7.32 -7.80
CA TYR A 61 0.44 -7.18 -8.60
C TYR A 61 0.84 -5.72 -8.85
N ASP A 62 -0.12 -4.82 -8.99
CA ASP A 62 0.10 -3.40 -9.15
C ASP A 62 0.65 -2.70 -7.89
N HIS A 63 0.67 -3.40 -6.74
CA HIS A 63 1.26 -2.93 -5.50
C HIS A 63 2.59 -3.60 -5.20
N VAL A 64 2.69 -4.92 -5.36
CA VAL A 64 3.83 -5.73 -4.89
C VAL A 64 4.80 -6.16 -6.00
N GLY A 65 4.46 -5.91 -7.26
CA GLY A 65 5.24 -6.36 -8.42
C GLY A 65 6.69 -5.87 -8.41
N GLY A 66 6.93 -4.68 -7.87
CA GLY A 66 8.26 -4.08 -7.73
C GLY A 66 9.05 -4.51 -6.48
N ASP A 67 8.47 -5.28 -5.55
CA ASP A 67 9.13 -5.63 -4.29
C ASP A 67 10.48 -6.31 -4.52
N ARG A 68 10.51 -7.24 -5.47
CA ARG A 68 11.72 -8.02 -5.77
C ARG A 68 12.88 -7.12 -6.21
N ASP A 69 12.61 -6.07 -6.99
CA ASP A 69 13.65 -5.16 -7.47
C ASP A 69 14.32 -4.42 -6.30
N PHE A 70 13.54 -4.05 -5.28
CA PHE A 70 14.06 -3.41 -4.07
C PHE A 70 14.73 -4.41 -3.12
N ILE A 71 14.22 -5.63 -2.99
CA ILE A 71 14.87 -6.70 -2.21
C ILE A 71 16.25 -7.01 -2.81
N GLU A 72 16.33 -7.19 -4.13
CA GLU A 72 17.59 -7.45 -4.83
C GLU A 72 18.58 -6.28 -4.69
N ALA A 73 18.08 -5.04 -4.73
CA ALA A 73 18.92 -3.85 -4.63
C ALA A 73 19.47 -3.58 -3.21
N SER A 74 18.75 -3.97 -2.14
CA SER A 74 19.00 -3.47 -0.78
C SER A 74 19.01 -4.53 0.33
N GLY A 75 18.46 -5.71 0.06
CA GLY A 75 18.12 -6.69 1.10
C GLY A 75 17.03 -6.21 2.07
N CYS A 76 16.20 -5.24 1.67
CA CYS A 76 15.11 -4.73 2.49
C CYS A 76 14.13 -5.82 2.93
N LYS A 77 13.47 -5.57 4.06
CA LYS A 77 12.39 -6.44 4.54
C LYS A 77 11.08 -6.01 3.90
N VAL A 78 10.17 -6.97 3.74
CA VAL A 78 8.79 -6.71 3.30
C VAL A 78 7.83 -7.09 4.43
N ALA A 79 6.92 -6.17 4.74
CA ALA A 79 5.81 -6.36 5.66
C ALA A 79 4.49 -6.29 4.88
N ILE A 80 3.56 -7.20 5.20
CA ILE A 80 2.22 -7.27 4.63
C ILE A 80 1.31 -7.98 5.64
N HIS A 81 0.00 -7.79 5.55
CA HIS A 81 -0.96 -8.48 6.38
C HIS A 81 -0.81 -10.01 6.29
N GLU A 82 -0.94 -10.72 7.41
CA GLU A 82 -0.63 -12.16 7.49
C GLU A 82 -1.47 -13.03 6.56
N LEU A 83 -2.75 -12.67 6.38
CA LEU A 83 -3.69 -13.37 5.48
C LEU A 83 -3.25 -13.29 4.02
N GLU A 84 -2.50 -12.25 3.66
CA GLU A 84 -2.02 -12.01 2.29
C GLU A 84 -0.58 -12.45 2.09
N ALA A 85 0.21 -12.55 3.18
CA ALA A 85 1.58 -13.04 3.15
C ALA A 85 1.66 -14.46 2.58
N GLU A 86 0.66 -15.33 2.86
CA GLU A 86 0.62 -16.67 2.28
C GLU A 86 0.36 -16.65 0.77
N LEU A 87 -0.49 -15.74 0.29
CA LEU A 87 -0.81 -15.58 -1.14
C LEU A 87 0.42 -15.12 -1.92
N LEU A 88 1.14 -14.13 -1.38
CA LEU A 88 2.37 -13.60 -1.97
C LEU A 88 3.47 -14.66 -2.01
N ARG A 89 3.60 -15.48 -0.96
CA ARG A 89 4.56 -16.61 -0.92
C ARG A 89 4.26 -17.70 -1.95
N LYS A 90 2.98 -17.98 -2.21
CA LYS A 90 2.57 -19.01 -3.18
C LYS A 90 2.71 -18.53 -4.63
N GLY A 91 2.71 -17.22 -4.88
CA GLY A 91 2.83 -16.65 -6.22
C GLY A 91 1.63 -16.97 -7.13
N ASP A 92 0.49 -17.32 -6.54
CA ASP A 92 -0.72 -17.69 -7.28
C ASP A 92 -1.33 -16.47 -7.98
N ARG A 93 -1.18 -16.44 -9.31
CA ARG A 93 -1.56 -15.33 -10.22
C ARG A 93 -3.06 -14.99 -10.25
N VAL A 94 -3.90 -15.85 -9.67
CA VAL A 94 -5.37 -15.73 -9.68
C VAL A 94 -5.90 -15.14 -8.37
N ILE A 95 -5.18 -15.34 -7.26
CA ILE A 95 -5.64 -14.92 -5.92
C ILE A 95 -5.15 -13.50 -5.58
N THR A 96 -4.15 -13.02 -6.30
CA THR A 96 -3.64 -11.63 -6.37
C THR A 96 -4.66 -10.62 -6.92
N LEU A 97 -5.95 -10.97 -6.96
CA LEU A 97 -7.10 -10.14 -7.41
C LEU A 97 -8.29 -10.18 -6.44
N VAL A 98 -8.25 -11.02 -5.39
CA VAL A 98 -9.37 -11.18 -4.43
C VAL A 98 -8.84 -10.91 -3.02
N GLY A 99 -8.63 -9.62 -2.71
CA GLY A 99 -8.29 -9.11 -1.37
C GLY A 99 -9.51 -8.67 -0.56
N GLY A 100 -9.36 -8.62 0.76
CA GLY A 100 -10.43 -8.48 1.76
C GLY A 100 -11.31 -7.22 1.68
N ASP A 101 -12.47 -7.28 2.35
CA ASP A 101 -13.45 -6.21 2.41
C ASP A 101 -13.16 -5.26 3.59
N ALA A 102 -12.61 -4.08 3.31
CA ALA A 102 -12.28 -3.08 4.34
C ALA A 102 -13.51 -2.59 5.14
N ARG A 103 -14.73 -2.85 4.67
CA ARG A 103 -15.97 -2.61 5.43
C ARG A 103 -16.16 -3.60 6.59
N LYS A 104 -15.35 -4.67 6.65
CA LYS A 104 -15.47 -5.78 7.59
C LYS A 104 -14.10 -6.21 8.13
N LEU A 105 -13.46 -5.33 8.91
CA LEU A 105 -12.20 -5.67 9.57
C LEU A 105 -12.43 -6.66 10.73
N PRO A 106 -11.51 -7.61 10.98
CA PRO A 106 -11.59 -8.50 12.13
C PRO A 106 -11.41 -7.73 13.44
N ALA A 107 -11.98 -8.26 14.53
CA ALA A 107 -11.87 -7.66 15.86
C ALA A 107 -10.44 -7.82 16.41
N LEU A 108 -9.60 -6.82 16.16
CA LEU A 108 -8.22 -6.70 16.62
C LEU A 108 -7.90 -5.22 16.86
N GLU A 109 -7.19 -4.89 17.92
CA GLU A 109 -6.76 -3.52 18.22
C GLU A 109 -5.41 -3.23 17.55
N VAL A 110 -5.32 -2.13 16.79
CA VAL A 110 -4.11 -1.75 16.03
C VAL A 110 -3.70 -0.29 16.24
N ASP A 111 -2.43 -0.02 16.01
CA ASP A 111 -1.78 1.27 16.26
C ASP A 111 -1.98 2.27 15.11
N ALA A 112 -2.10 1.77 13.88
CA ALA A 112 -2.35 2.56 12.68
C ALA A 112 -3.02 1.72 11.58
N VAL A 113 -3.77 2.38 10.70
CA VAL A 113 -4.38 1.79 9.49
C VAL A 113 -3.96 2.61 8.27
N ALA A 114 -3.50 1.95 7.21
CA ALA A 114 -3.20 2.56 5.92
C ALA A 114 -3.99 1.81 4.83
N THR A 115 -4.79 2.54 4.03
CA THR A 115 -5.64 1.93 2.99
C THR A 115 -5.75 2.84 1.75
N ASP A 116 -5.82 2.24 0.56
CA ASP A 116 -6.05 2.92 -0.72
C ASP A 116 -7.48 2.65 -1.23
N PRO A 117 -8.38 3.65 -1.12
CA PRO A 117 -9.79 3.51 -0.71
C PRO A 117 -10.15 2.19 0.04
N PRO A 118 -11.42 1.90 0.37
CA PRO A 118 -11.78 0.53 0.76
C PRO A 118 -11.74 -0.45 -0.42
N PHE A 119 -11.64 0.08 -1.64
CA PHE A 119 -11.34 -0.59 -2.89
C PHE A 119 -10.60 0.45 -3.75
N GLY A 120 -9.27 0.32 -3.92
CA GLY A 120 -8.42 1.23 -4.70
C GLY A 120 -9.00 1.54 -6.08
N ARG A 121 -8.53 2.59 -6.78
CA ARG A 121 -9.06 2.93 -8.12
C ARG A 121 -9.03 1.78 -9.14
N GLN A 122 -8.20 0.76 -8.91
CA GLN A 122 -8.15 -0.49 -9.69
C GLN A 122 -8.94 -1.66 -9.07
N ALA A 123 -9.32 -1.58 -7.81
CA ALA A 123 -10.24 -2.55 -7.22
C ALA A 123 -11.68 -2.18 -7.60
N SER A 124 -12.40 -3.16 -8.15
CA SER A 124 -13.81 -3.01 -8.48
C SER A 124 -14.59 -2.53 -7.26
N THR A 125 -15.41 -1.48 -7.41
CA THR A 125 -16.39 -1.11 -6.38
C THR A 125 -17.49 -2.17 -6.21
N ALA A 126 -17.46 -3.22 -7.03
CA ALA A 126 -18.50 -4.22 -7.17
C ALA A 126 -19.89 -3.60 -7.43
N GLY A 127 -19.92 -2.43 -8.08
CA GLY A 127 -21.14 -1.68 -8.38
C GLY A 127 -21.67 -0.81 -7.24
N VAL A 128 -20.93 -0.70 -6.12
CA VAL A 128 -21.29 0.16 -4.99
C VAL A 128 -20.83 1.60 -5.26
N GLN A 129 -21.60 2.60 -4.83
CA GLN A 129 -21.20 4.00 -4.98
C GLN A 129 -20.01 4.32 -4.08
N LEU A 130 -19.11 5.16 -4.58
CA LEU A 130 -17.89 5.54 -3.87
C LEU A 130 -18.19 6.14 -2.49
N ARG A 131 -19.20 7.00 -2.37
CA ARG A 131 -19.64 7.55 -1.08
C ARG A 131 -20.02 6.46 -0.08
N ASP A 132 -20.85 5.51 -0.50
CA ASP A 132 -21.34 4.43 0.36
C ASP A 132 -20.19 3.54 0.86
N LEU A 133 -19.19 3.32 0.01
CA LEU A 133 -17.99 2.58 0.38
C LEU A 133 -17.23 3.26 1.52
N TYR A 134 -17.03 4.58 1.45
CA TYR A 134 -16.37 5.35 2.51
C TYR A 134 -17.21 5.41 3.78
N GLU A 135 -18.53 5.62 3.66
CA GLU A 135 -19.44 5.63 4.80
C GLU A 135 -19.44 4.28 5.56
N GLN A 136 -19.23 3.16 4.85
CA GLN A 136 -19.15 1.84 5.46
C GLN A 136 -17.75 1.50 5.99
N ALA A 137 -16.69 1.98 5.33
CA ALA A 137 -15.31 1.68 5.70
C ALA A 137 -14.79 2.52 6.87
N LEU A 138 -15.13 3.81 6.94
CA LEU A 138 -14.63 4.70 7.99
C LEU A 138 -15.00 4.23 9.42
N PRO A 139 -16.25 3.77 9.69
CA PRO A 139 -16.59 3.22 11.01
C PRO A 139 -15.84 1.92 11.32
N SER A 140 -15.65 1.04 10.32
CA SER A 140 -14.87 -0.19 10.44
C SER A 140 -13.42 0.11 10.82
N ILE A 141 -12.77 1.05 10.12
CA ILE A 141 -11.41 1.52 10.43
C ILE A 141 -11.34 2.13 11.83
N ALA A 142 -12.31 2.99 12.20
CA ALA A 142 -12.36 3.60 13.51
C ALA A 142 -12.52 2.56 14.63
N SER A 143 -13.23 1.45 14.38
CA SER A 143 -13.50 0.41 15.38
C SER A 143 -12.27 -0.40 15.79
N VAL A 144 -11.25 -0.48 14.93
CA VAL A 144 -10.01 -1.23 15.19
C VAL A 144 -8.87 -0.33 15.69
N LEU A 145 -9.00 0.99 15.56
CA LEU A 145 -7.99 1.94 15.99
C LEU A 145 -8.05 2.17 17.50
N ARG A 146 -6.91 2.02 18.17
CA ARG A 146 -6.76 2.42 19.57
C ARG A 146 -6.95 3.93 19.76
N ARG A 147 -7.19 4.35 21.00
CA ARG A 147 -7.27 5.79 21.34
C ARG A 147 -5.97 6.51 20.97
N LYS A 148 -6.06 7.57 20.16
CA LYS A 148 -4.94 8.31 19.52
C LYS A 148 -4.21 7.52 18.40
N GLY A 149 -4.82 6.49 17.83
CA GLY A 149 -4.33 5.82 16.63
C GLY A 149 -4.44 6.72 15.39
N TYR A 150 -3.72 6.33 14.33
CA TYR A 150 -3.63 7.11 13.10
C TYR A 150 -4.24 6.34 11.92
N ALA A 151 -5.03 7.02 11.08
CA ALA A 151 -5.50 6.49 9.81
C ALA A 151 -4.91 7.32 8.67
N CYS A 152 -4.33 6.65 7.68
CA CYS A 152 -3.93 7.25 6.41
C CYS A 152 -4.81 6.67 5.31
N ILE A 153 -5.60 7.52 4.65
CA ILE A 153 -6.53 7.14 3.61
C ILE A 153 -6.25 8.02 2.40
N THR A 154 -5.99 7.42 1.25
CA THR A 154 -5.90 8.18 0.00
C THR A 154 -7.31 8.58 -0.43
N SER A 155 -7.56 9.89 -0.59
CA SER A 155 -8.89 10.36 -1.04
C SER A 155 -8.96 10.34 -2.57
N PRO A 156 -10.05 9.84 -3.18
CA PRO A 156 -10.30 9.99 -4.60
C PRO A 156 -10.68 11.45 -4.90
N ARG A 157 -10.23 11.97 -6.04
CA ARG A 157 -10.52 13.36 -6.47
C ARG A 157 -12.02 13.69 -6.56
N GLU A 158 -12.87 12.68 -6.75
CA GLU A 158 -14.31 12.89 -6.92
C GLU A 158 -15.08 13.06 -5.59
N LEU A 159 -14.40 13.00 -4.44
CA LEU A 159 -15.00 13.25 -3.12
C LEU A 159 -14.69 14.65 -2.54
N GLU A 160 -14.03 15.52 -3.31
CA GLU A 160 -13.80 16.94 -2.96
C GLU A 160 -15.04 17.83 -3.22
#